data_AF-A0AAU1C4N8-F1
#
_entry.id   AF-A0AAU1C4N8-F1
#
_cell.length_a   1.000
_cell.length_b   1.000
_cell.length_c   1.000
_cell.angle_alpha   90.00
_cell.angle_beta   90.00
_cell.angle_gamma   90.00
#
_symmetry.space_group_name_H-M   'P 1'
#
loop_
_entity.id
_entity.type
_entity.pdbx_description
1 polymer ?
#
loop_
_entity_poly.entity_id
_entity_poly.type
_entity_poly.pdbx_seq_one_letter_code
_entity_poly.pdbx_strand_id
1 'polypeptide(L)'
;MLRFLLHALRRPILISPFDGWLSLPPVARTFLPDATADEAVTYNRARKAMAITLLLFRTGRTANCLTRDIEAAATALGWASVSRQTRAAVRANLGVLCTDSRVYR
;
A
#
# COMPACT_ATOMS: atom_id res chain seq x y z
N MET A 1 0.15 29.71 3.72
CA MET A 1 0.88 28.58 3.06
C MET A 1 0.25 27.19 3.29
N LEU A 2 -0.98 27.10 3.83
CA LEU A 2 -1.68 25.82 4.09
C LEU A 2 -2.40 25.22 2.86
N ARG A 3 -2.63 26.02 1.81
CA ARG A 3 -3.42 25.63 0.63
C ARG A 3 -2.72 24.67 -0.33
N PHE A 4 -1.37 24.63 -0.33
CA PHE A 4 -0.61 23.78 -1.26
C PHE A 4 -0.54 22.32 -0.80
N LEU A 5 -0.56 22.05 0.50
CA LEU A 5 -0.51 20.69 1.05
C LEU A 5 -1.79 19.88 0.79
N LEU A 6 -2.94 20.54 0.72
CA LEU A 6 -4.23 19.90 0.43
C LEU A 6 -4.42 19.56 -1.06
N HIS A 7 -3.64 20.16 -1.96
CA HIS A 7 -3.74 19.89 -3.39
C HIS A 7 -2.99 18.61 -3.81
N ALA A 8 -1.94 18.24 -3.07
CA ALA A 8 -1.19 17.00 -3.35
C ALA A 8 -2.00 15.73 -3.05
N LEU A 9 -2.97 15.81 -2.14
CA LEU A 9 -3.84 14.69 -1.74
C LEU A 9 -5.06 14.49 -2.65
N ARG A 10 -5.28 15.39 -3.62
CA ARG A 10 -6.46 15.42 -4.50
C ARG A 10 -6.14 15.04 -5.94
N ARG A 11 -5.08 14.28 -6.20
CA ARG A 11 -4.94 13.65 -7.53
C ARG A 11 -6.02 12.57 -7.64
N PRO A 12 -6.95 12.67 -8.60
CA PRO A 12 -7.89 11.60 -8.85
C PRO A 12 -7.06 10.37 -9.19
N ILE A 13 -7.13 9.35 -8.34
CA ILE A 13 -6.66 8.02 -8.72
C ILE A 13 -7.56 7.65 -9.88
N LEU A 14 -7.02 7.69 -11.11
CA LEU A 14 -7.67 7.13 -12.28
C LEU A 14 -7.88 5.65 -12.00
N ILE A 15 -9.07 5.33 -11.49
CA ILE A 15 -9.56 3.96 -11.39
C ILE A 15 -9.89 3.56 -12.82
N SER A 16 -8.90 3.02 -13.51
CA SER A 16 -9.11 2.44 -14.83
C SER A 16 -9.97 1.18 -14.67
N PRO A 17 -11.08 1.05 -15.41
CA PRO A 17 -11.99 -0.09 -15.30
C PRO A 17 -11.46 -1.29 -16.11
N PHE A 18 -10.18 -1.64 -15.92
CA PHE A 18 -9.65 -2.88 -16.49
C PHE A 18 -9.92 -4.02 -15.51
N ASP A 19 -11.13 -4.56 -15.64
CA ASP A 19 -11.46 -5.92 -15.28
C ASP A 19 -10.63 -6.86 -16.15
N GLY A 20 -9.51 -7.37 -15.63
CA GLY A 20 -8.71 -8.37 -16.31
C GLY A 20 -7.22 -8.22 -16.07
N TRP A 21 -6.68 -9.15 -15.26
CA TRP A 21 -5.26 -9.33 -14.93
C TRP A 21 -4.59 -8.21 -14.12
N LEU A 22 -4.22 -8.57 -12.88
CA LEU A 22 -2.84 -8.64 -12.33
C LEU A 22 -1.79 -7.62 -12.83
N SER A 23 -2.20 -6.47 -13.34
CA SER A 23 -1.30 -5.55 -14.00
C SER A 23 -0.85 -4.47 -13.02
N LEU A 24 0.42 -4.13 -13.10
CA LEU A 24 0.98 -2.99 -12.42
C LEU A 24 0.20 -1.72 -12.80
N PRO A 25 0.02 -0.76 -11.86
CA PRO A 25 -0.50 0.56 -12.18
C PRO A 25 0.27 1.17 -13.35
N PRO A 26 -0.35 2.01 -14.20
CA PRO A 26 0.32 2.56 -15.40
C PRO A 26 1.68 3.18 -15.11
N VAL A 27 1.79 3.95 -14.03
CA VAL A 27 3.07 4.57 -13.61
C VAL A 27 4.11 3.54 -13.17
N ALA A 28 3.73 2.40 -12.61
CA ALA A 28 4.69 1.38 -12.21
C ALA A 28 5.27 0.64 -13.42
N ARG A 29 4.52 0.53 -14.53
CA ARG A 29 5.00 -0.09 -15.77
C ARG A 29 6.16 0.68 -16.40
N THR A 30 6.23 2.01 -16.21
CA THR A 30 7.34 2.82 -16.73
C THR A 30 8.66 2.54 -16.00
N PHE A 31 8.60 2.03 -14.76
CA PHE A 31 9.77 1.68 -13.96
C PHE A 31 10.06 0.17 -13.95
N LEU A 32 9.12 -0.64 -14.44
CA LEU A 32 9.18 -2.10 -14.48
C LEU A 32 8.71 -2.59 -15.86
N PRO A 33 9.39 -2.17 -16.95
CA PRO A 33 8.92 -2.45 -18.31
C PRO A 33 8.93 -3.94 -18.64
N ASP A 34 9.87 -4.69 -18.07
CA ASP A 34 10.08 -6.11 -18.35
C ASP A 34 9.48 -7.04 -17.28
N ALA A 35 8.67 -6.50 -16.36
CA ALA A 35 8.10 -7.31 -15.29
C ALA A 35 7.17 -8.40 -15.82
N THR A 36 7.47 -9.64 -15.45
CA THR A 36 6.60 -10.78 -15.68
C THR A 36 5.28 -10.65 -14.92
N ALA A 37 4.30 -11.47 -15.27
CA ALA A 37 3.01 -11.48 -14.58
C ALA A 37 3.16 -11.76 -13.07
N ASP A 38 4.02 -12.72 -12.69
CA ASP A 38 4.26 -13.09 -11.29
C ASP A 38 4.95 -11.98 -10.49
N GLU A 39 5.91 -11.31 -11.12
CA GLU A 39 6.55 -10.12 -10.54
C GLU A 39 5.55 -8.98 -10.39
N ALA A 40 4.69 -8.74 -11.38
CA ALA A 40 3.64 -7.73 -11.29
C ALA A 40 2.70 -7.99 -10.09
N VAL A 41 2.36 -9.25 -9.80
CA VAL A 41 1.59 -9.61 -8.59
C VAL A 41 2.36 -9.24 -7.33
N THR A 42 3.63 -9.61 -7.28
CA THR A 42 4.51 -9.43 -6.12
C THR A 42 4.71 -7.95 -5.83
N TYR A 43 5.04 -7.15 -6.83
CA TYR A 43 5.17 -5.71 -6.72
C TYR A 43 3.85 -5.04 -6.34
N ASN A 44 2.72 -5.50 -6.88
CA ASN A 44 1.41 -4.98 -6.46
C ASN A 44 1.10 -5.27 -4.99
N ARG A 45 1.43 -6.47 -4.50
CA ARG A 45 1.29 -6.83 -3.08
C ARG A 45 2.20 -5.96 -2.21
N ALA A 46 3.47 -5.81 -2.59
CA ALA A 46 4.45 -5.01 -1.87
C ALA A 46 4.01 -3.53 -1.78
N ARG A 47 3.57 -2.95 -2.89
CA ARG A 47 3.06 -1.57 -2.95
C ARG A 47 1.87 -1.36 -2.01
N LYS A 48 0.87 -2.26 -2.06
CA LYS A 48 -0.30 -2.18 -1.17
C LYS A 48 0.11 -2.33 0.29
N ALA A 49 0.97 -3.30 0.59
CA ALA A 49 1.44 -3.54 1.95
C ALA A 49 2.15 -2.32 2.52
N MET A 50 3.06 -1.70 1.77
CA MET A 50 3.79 -0.51 2.21
C MET A 50 2.86 0.66 2.53
N ALA A 51 1.93 0.97 1.63
CA ALA A 51 0.98 2.06 1.83
C ALA A 51 0.09 1.84 3.07
N ILE A 52 -0.44 0.63 3.27
CA ILE A 52 -1.23 0.30 4.46
C ILE A 52 -0.37 0.39 5.73
N THR A 53 0.86 -0.15 5.68
CA THR A 53 1.79 -0.12 6.81
C THR A 53 2.02 1.32 7.27
N LEU A 54 2.34 2.24 6.34
CA LEU A 54 2.61 3.64 6.68
C LEU A 54 1.38 4.34 7.27
N LEU A 55 0.18 4.06 6.76
CA LEU A 55 -1.06 4.61 7.31
C LEU A 55 -1.31 4.11 8.74
N LEU A 56 -1.17 2.80 8.96
CA LEU A 56 -1.33 2.18 10.28
C LEU A 56 -0.28 2.67 11.27
N PHE A 57 0.98 2.76 10.85
CA PHE A 57 2.08 3.23 11.68
C PHE A 57 1.86 4.68 12.12
N ARG A 58 1.47 5.57 11.20
CA ARG A 58 1.14 6.97 11.51
C ARG A 58 -0.04 7.14 12.45
N THR A 59 -0.94 6.15 12.53
CA THR A 59 -2.07 6.13 13.46
C THR A 59 -1.75 5.39 14.77
N GLY A 60 -0.47 5.08 15.02
CA GLY A 60 -0.01 4.46 16.26
C GLY A 60 -0.28 2.96 16.36
N ARG A 61 -0.58 2.28 15.25
CA ARG A 61 -0.80 0.83 15.24
C ARG A 61 0.52 0.08 15.17
N THR A 62 0.54 -1.10 15.79
CA THR A 62 1.71 -1.99 15.84
C THR A 62 1.46 -3.29 15.06
N ALA A 63 2.47 -4.16 14.98
CA ALA A 63 2.39 -5.46 14.30
C ALA A 63 1.23 -6.36 14.77
N ASN A 64 0.76 -6.17 16.01
CA ASN A 64 -0.36 -6.92 16.61
C ASN A 64 -1.74 -6.39 16.17
N CYS A 65 -1.80 -5.52 15.14
CA CYS A 65 -3.07 -5.05 14.59
C CYS A 65 -3.95 -6.20 14.08
N LEU A 66 -5.25 -6.03 14.29
CA LEU A 66 -6.25 -7.01 13.89
C LEU A 66 -6.44 -6.97 12.38
N THR A 67 -6.89 -8.07 11.80
CA THR A 67 -7.17 -8.13 10.35
C THR A 67 -8.16 -7.04 9.92
N ARG A 68 -9.16 -6.72 10.76
CA ARG A 68 -10.11 -5.62 10.52
C ARG A 68 -9.46 -4.24 10.43
N ASP A 69 -8.35 -4.01 11.14
CA ASP A 69 -7.63 -2.74 11.08
C ASP A 69 -6.92 -2.59 9.73
N ILE A 70 -6.31 -3.68 9.25
CA ILE A 70 -5.66 -3.75 7.94
C ILE A 70 -6.69 -3.57 6.81
N GLU A 71 -7.87 -4.19 6.94
CA GLU A 71 -8.96 -4.07 5.97
C GLU A 71 -9.56 -2.66 5.97
N ALA A 72 -9.79 -2.06 7.14
CA ALA A 72 -10.24 -0.68 7.24
C ALA A 72 -9.24 0.30 6.60
N ALA A 73 -7.93 0.11 6.85
CA ALA A 73 -6.88 0.90 6.21
C ALA A 73 -6.82 0.70 4.69
N ALA A 74 -6.98 -0.53 4.21
CA ALA A 74 -7.06 -0.83 2.79
C ALA A 74 -8.25 -0.13 2.11
N THR A 75 -9.43 -0.19 2.74
CA THR A 75 -10.64 0.51 2.28
C THR A 75 -10.45 2.02 2.25
N ALA A 76 -9.83 2.60 3.30
CA ALA A 76 -9.51 4.02 3.34
C ALA A 76 -8.55 4.47 2.22
N LEU A 77 -7.70 3.55 1.72
CA LEU A 77 -6.80 3.75 0.58
C LEU A 77 -7.45 3.43 -0.78
N GLY A 78 -8.75 3.09 -0.80
CA GLY A 78 -9.50 2.79 -2.02
C GLY A 78 -9.33 1.36 -2.53
N TRP A 79 -8.90 0.40 -1.70
CA TRP A 79 -8.83 -1.02 -2.07
C TRP A 79 -9.94 -1.81 -1.41
N ALA A 80 -10.79 -2.43 -2.24
CA ALA A 80 -11.89 -3.29 -1.77
C ALA A 80 -11.40 -4.50 -0.97
N SER A 81 -10.23 -5.05 -1.31
CA SER A 81 -9.65 -6.17 -0.60
C SER A 81 -8.12 -6.26 -0.77
N VAL A 82 -7.51 -7.01 0.15
CA VAL A 82 -6.08 -7.34 0.15
C VAL A 82 -5.87 -8.84 0.39
N SER A 83 -4.86 -9.42 -0.27
CA SER A 83 -4.56 -10.84 -0.14
C SER A 83 -4.02 -11.19 1.25
N ARG A 84 -4.06 -12.49 1.61
CA ARG A 84 -3.43 -12.98 2.85
C ARG A 84 -1.94 -12.63 2.91
N GLN A 85 -1.22 -12.72 1.80
CA GLN A 85 0.19 -12.35 1.70
C GLN A 85 0.40 -10.86 1.93
N THR A 86 -0.48 -10.00 1.41
CA THR A 86 -0.42 -8.55 1.66
C THR A 86 -0.61 -8.26 3.15
N ARG A 87 -1.57 -8.91 3.81
CA ARG A 87 -1.79 -8.75 5.27
C ARG A 87 -0.59 -9.22 6.10
N ALA A 88 0.07 -10.32 5.69
CA ALA A 88 1.28 -10.79 6.34
C ALA A 88 2.43 -9.78 6.19
N ALA A 89 2.63 -9.25 4.98
CA ALA A 89 3.64 -8.23 4.71
C ALA A 89 3.41 -6.93 5.50
N VAL A 90 2.15 -6.49 5.66
CA VAL A 90 1.81 -5.34 6.51
C VAL A 90 2.29 -5.55 7.95
N ARG A 91 2.00 -6.71 8.54
CA ARG A 91 2.41 -7.02 9.92
C ARG A 91 3.92 -7.10 10.07
N ALA A 92 4.60 -7.71 9.10
CA ALA A 92 6.07 -7.78 9.08
C ALA A 92 6.68 -6.37 9.03
N ASN A 93 6.20 -5.52 8.12
CA ASN A 93 6.68 -4.14 7.97
C ASN A 93 6.41 -3.30 9.23
N LEU A 94 5.23 -3.44 9.84
CA LEU A 94 4.92 -2.77 11.12
C LEU A 94 5.87 -3.25 12.23
N GLY A 95 6.19 -4.54 12.27
CA GLY A 95 7.17 -5.08 13.22
C GLY A 95 8.53 -4.41 13.08
N VAL A 96 9.01 -4.26 11.84
CA VAL A 96 10.28 -3.55 11.55
C VAL A 96 10.20 -2.09 11.98
N LEU A 97 9.16 -1.35 11.56
CA LEU A 97 9.02 0.08 11.89
C LEU A 97 8.87 0.35 13.39
N CYS A 98 8.19 -0.54 14.13
CA CYS A 98 8.04 -0.40 15.58
C CYS A 98 9.33 -0.72 16.36
N THR A 99 10.22 -1.53 15.80
CA THR A 99 11.46 -1.98 16.46
C THR A 99 12.67 -1.15 16.07
N ASP A 100 12.71 -0.63 14.84
CA ASP A 100 13.80 0.20 14.33
C ASP A 100 13.33 1.60 13.95
N SER A 101 13.53 2.53 14.89
CA SER A 101 13.24 3.96 14.69
C SER A 101 14.08 4.64 13.60
N ARG A 102 15.13 4.00 13.07
CA ARG A 102 15.96 4.54 11.99
C ARG A 102 15.34 4.35 10.61
N VAL A 103 14.38 3.44 10.46
CA VAL A 103 13.77 3.10 9.15
C VAL A 103 12.81 4.19 8.65
N TYR A 104 12.30 5.05 9.54
CA TYR A 104 11.33 6.10 9.19
C TYR A 104 11.79 7.53 9.57
N ARG A 105 13.01 7.69 10.12
CA ARG A 105 13.61 9.01 10.33
C ARG A 105 14.14 9.59 9.03
#